data_AF-A0A3G9IT61-F1
#
_entry.id   AF-A0A3G9IT61-F1
#
_cell.length_a   1.000
_cell.length_b   1.000
_cell.length_c   1.000
_cell.angle_alpha   90.00
_cell.angle_beta   90.00
_cell.angle_gamma   90.00
#
_symmetry.space_group_name_H-M   'P 1'
#
loop_
_entity.id
_entity.type
_entity.pdbx_description
1 polymer ?
#
loop_
_entity_poly.entity_id
_entity_poly.type
_entity_poly.pdbx_seq_one_letter_code
_entity_poly.pdbx_strand_id
1 'polypeptide(L)'
;MQKVIFFYNKVPQLFVVMATIAIVVFLSSCSKGQVDVKEQVHSSVNKIQESINQASSETSANSNPYDYVKNNEDFEAIIALGVAALPELKQLLDNSEQDGLIEYIYAIALEKISKVDMRKKTEWSTGKEFLKTYTAYLKEIPNKVKNIANEPISDTEKVDQLKELGTPAIPYIFDVINNGHQELSPAIHYLTGNKSKIGMRKWSVENVDQLNLLTKFVEK
;
A
#
# COMPACT_ATOMS: atom_id res chain seq x y z
N MET A 1 -74.47 23.52 29.85
CA MET A 1 -73.54 22.56 30.49
C MET A 1 -73.12 21.55 29.44
N GLN A 2 -71.87 21.60 28.96
CA GLN A 2 -71.35 20.63 27.99
C GLN A 2 -69.95 20.22 28.46
N LYS A 3 -69.79 18.91 28.67
CA LYS A 3 -68.60 18.28 29.25
C LYS A 3 -67.44 18.30 28.24
N VAL A 4 -66.28 18.76 28.69
CA VAL A 4 -65.00 18.56 28.01
C VAL A 4 -64.53 17.12 28.30
N ILE A 5 -64.22 16.35 27.25
CA ILE A 5 -63.55 15.05 27.36
C ILE A 5 -62.19 15.19 26.67
N PHE A 6 -61.12 15.12 27.46
CA PHE A 6 -59.75 14.96 26.99
C PHE A 6 -59.53 13.48 26.64
N PHE A 7 -59.27 13.18 25.36
CA PHE A 7 -58.68 11.89 24.98
C PHE A 7 -57.16 12.01 24.97
N TYR A 8 -56.55 11.39 25.99
CA TYR A 8 -55.12 11.18 26.12
C TYR A 8 -54.68 10.14 25.07
N ASN A 9 -54.06 10.59 23.98
CA ASN A 9 -53.60 9.68 22.93
C ASN A 9 -52.30 8.99 23.39
N LYS A 10 -52.42 7.75 23.88
CA LYS A 10 -51.29 6.87 24.17
C LYS A 10 -50.67 6.38 22.87
N VAL A 11 -49.77 7.16 22.28
CA VAL A 11 -48.74 6.62 21.38
C VAL A 11 -47.39 7.22 21.73
N PRO A 12 -46.66 6.64 22.70
CA PRO A 12 -45.21 6.78 22.69
C PRO A 12 -44.55 5.48 23.14
N GLN A 13 -44.10 4.63 22.21
CA GLN A 13 -42.98 3.69 22.47
C GLN A 13 -42.62 2.79 21.28
N LEU A 14 -43.52 2.54 20.32
CA LEU A 14 -43.21 1.59 19.24
C LEU A 14 -42.28 2.13 18.15
N PHE A 15 -42.22 3.45 17.95
CA PHE A 15 -41.40 4.06 16.88
C PHE A 15 -39.91 4.25 17.25
N VAL A 16 -39.56 4.23 18.53
CA VAL A 16 -38.17 4.45 18.97
C VAL A 16 -37.32 3.17 18.86
N VAL A 17 -37.93 1.99 18.98
CA VAL A 17 -37.21 0.70 18.93
C VAL A 17 -36.88 0.28 17.49
N MET A 18 -37.68 0.69 16.50
CA MET A 18 -37.43 0.37 15.09
C MET A 18 -36.33 1.26 14.47
N ALA A 19 -36.06 2.43 15.04
CA ALA A 19 -35.00 3.33 14.56
C ALA A 19 -33.59 2.90 15.02
N THR A 20 -33.47 2.17 16.13
CA THR A 20 -32.17 1.71 16.64
C THR A 20 -31.68 0.42 15.99
N ILE A 21 -32.57 -0.44 15.48
CA ILE A 21 -32.18 -1.70 14.80
C ILE A 21 -31.70 -1.45 13.36
N ALA A 22 -32.19 -0.40 12.69
CA ALA A 22 -31.76 -0.05 11.34
C ALA A 22 -30.32 0.52 11.27
N ILE A 23 -29.80 1.07 12.38
CA ILE A 23 -28.44 1.66 12.43
C ILE A 23 -27.37 0.57 12.63
N VAL A 24 -27.70 -0.57 13.23
CA VAL A 24 -26.72 -1.64 13.50
C VAL A 24 -26.40 -2.47 12.26
N VAL A 25 -27.31 -2.54 11.28
CA VAL A 25 -27.11 -3.36 10.05
C VAL A 25 -26.26 -2.64 8.99
N PHE A 26 -26.02 -1.33 9.12
CA PHE A 26 -25.23 -0.57 8.14
C PHE A 26 -23.71 -0.55 8.41
N LEU A 27 -23.24 -1.13 9.52
CA LEU A 27 -21.81 -1.12 9.88
C LEU A 27 -21.03 -2.37 9.44
N SER A 28 -21.63 -3.31 8.71
CA SER A 28 -20.97 -4.58 8.35
C SER A 28 -20.48 -4.66 6.89
N SER A 29 -20.43 -3.55 6.13
CA SER A 29 -19.95 -3.56 4.73
C SER A 29 -18.55 -2.99 4.50
N CYS A 30 -17.68 -3.01 5.51
CA CYS A 30 -16.29 -2.57 5.35
C CYS A 30 -15.30 -3.74 5.52
N SER A 31 -15.26 -4.66 4.56
CA SER A 31 -14.10 -5.58 4.39
C SER A 31 -13.85 -6.08 2.97
N LYS A 32 -14.72 -5.74 2.00
CA LYS A 32 -14.64 -6.28 0.63
C LYS A 32 -13.33 -5.95 -0.11
N GLY A 33 -12.70 -4.81 0.19
CA GLY A 33 -11.48 -4.39 -0.52
C GLY A 33 -10.20 -5.15 -0.14
N GLN A 34 -10.05 -5.62 1.10
CA GLN A 34 -8.81 -6.28 1.55
C GLN A 34 -8.81 -7.78 1.21
N VAL A 35 -9.97 -8.43 1.30
CA VAL A 35 -10.14 -9.85 0.92
C VAL A 35 -9.84 -10.02 -0.57
N ASP A 36 -10.31 -9.10 -1.40
CA ASP A 36 -10.14 -9.10 -2.85
C ASP A 36 -8.66 -8.95 -3.27
N VAL A 37 -7.92 -8.00 -2.68
CA VAL A 37 -6.49 -7.79 -3.02
C VAL A 37 -5.65 -9.02 -2.68
N LYS A 38 -5.87 -9.62 -1.51
CA LYS A 38 -5.15 -10.83 -1.12
C LYS A 38 -5.39 -11.97 -2.12
N GLU A 39 -6.64 -12.21 -2.48
CA GLU A 39 -7.01 -13.24 -3.44
C GLU A 39 -6.38 -13.00 -4.82
N GLN A 40 -6.38 -11.75 -5.29
CA GLN A 40 -5.75 -11.38 -6.56
C GLN A 40 -4.23 -11.57 -6.56
N VAL A 41 -3.53 -11.20 -5.46
CA VAL A 41 -2.09 -11.45 -5.31
C VAL A 41 -1.83 -12.96 -5.35
N HIS A 42 -2.53 -13.75 -4.52
CA HIS A 42 -2.34 -15.20 -4.46
C HIS A 42 -2.64 -15.88 -5.81
N SER A 43 -3.72 -15.50 -6.47
CA SER A 43 -4.06 -16.04 -7.80
C SER A 43 -2.96 -15.76 -8.83
N SER A 44 -2.41 -14.54 -8.84
CA SER A 44 -1.38 -14.16 -9.80
C SER A 44 -0.05 -14.88 -9.48
N VAL A 45 0.31 -14.95 -8.21
CA VAL A 45 1.50 -15.68 -7.73
C VAL A 45 1.43 -17.17 -8.08
N ASN A 46 0.28 -17.80 -7.89
CA ASN A 46 0.11 -19.23 -8.21
C ASN A 46 0.34 -19.50 -9.70
N LYS A 47 -0.18 -18.65 -10.59
CA LYS A 47 0.05 -18.80 -12.04
C LYS A 47 1.51 -18.57 -12.45
N ILE A 48 2.20 -17.63 -11.80
CA ILE A 48 3.64 -17.47 -11.98
C ILE A 48 4.38 -18.73 -11.53
N GLN A 49 4.02 -19.29 -10.37
CA GLN A 49 4.61 -20.53 -9.86
C GLN A 49 4.34 -21.73 -10.79
N GLU A 50 3.14 -21.85 -11.34
CA GLU A 50 2.80 -22.86 -12.34
C GLU A 50 3.66 -22.72 -13.59
N SER A 51 3.86 -21.49 -14.08
CA SER A 51 4.72 -21.19 -15.24
C SER A 51 6.19 -21.59 -14.97
N ILE A 52 6.69 -21.33 -13.76
CA ILE A 52 8.02 -21.77 -13.31
C ILE A 52 8.13 -23.29 -13.33
N ASN A 53 7.13 -23.98 -12.79
CA ASN A 53 7.12 -25.44 -12.69
C ASN A 53 7.06 -26.09 -14.08
N GLN A 54 6.26 -25.55 -14.99
CA GLN A 54 6.19 -26.01 -16.38
C GLN A 54 7.54 -25.84 -17.09
N ALA A 55 8.15 -24.65 -17.02
CA ALA A 55 9.45 -24.38 -17.63
C ALA A 55 10.57 -25.27 -17.07
N SER A 56 10.49 -25.62 -15.78
CA SER A 56 11.44 -26.52 -15.12
C SER A 56 11.27 -27.98 -15.54
N SER A 57 10.07 -28.38 -15.98
CA SER A 57 9.80 -29.74 -16.48
C SER A 57 10.26 -29.95 -17.92
N GLU A 58 10.40 -28.87 -18.69
CA GLU A 58 11.01 -28.87 -20.00
C GLU A 58 12.55 -28.83 -19.85
N THR A 59 13.32 -29.47 -20.72
CA THR A 59 14.78 -29.72 -20.58
C THR A 59 15.65 -28.44 -20.58
N SER A 60 15.03 -27.26 -20.43
CA SER A 60 15.62 -25.92 -20.42
C SER A 60 15.07 -25.10 -19.24
N ALA A 61 15.29 -25.58 -18.01
CA ALA A 61 14.97 -24.82 -16.80
C ALA A 61 15.76 -23.50 -16.79
N ASN A 62 15.06 -22.37 -16.89
CA ASN A 62 15.66 -21.05 -16.78
C ASN A 62 15.64 -20.60 -15.31
N SER A 63 16.80 -20.30 -14.73
CA SER A 63 16.92 -19.87 -13.33
C SER A 63 16.91 -18.35 -13.15
N ASN A 64 16.72 -17.57 -14.22
CA ASN A 64 16.74 -16.12 -14.15
C ASN A 64 15.33 -15.56 -13.78
N PRO A 65 15.15 -14.93 -12.59
CA PRO A 65 13.86 -14.36 -12.18
C PRO A 65 13.31 -13.32 -13.15
N TYR A 66 14.19 -12.61 -13.86
CA TYR A 66 13.77 -11.56 -14.80
C TYR A 66 12.98 -12.08 -15.99
N ASP A 67 13.21 -13.33 -16.39
CA ASP A 67 12.50 -13.92 -17.53
C ASP A 67 11.06 -14.31 -17.17
N TYR A 68 10.75 -14.48 -15.87
CA TYR A 68 9.40 -14.76 -15.39
C TYR A 68 8.58 -13.51 -15.09
N VAL A 69 9.23 -12.34 -14.97
CA VAL A 69 8.52 -11.06 -14.74
C VAL A 69 8.41 -10.21 -16.00
N LYS A 70 9.30 -10.40 -16.99
CA LYS A 70 9.31 -9.62 -18.22
C LYS A 70 8.11 -10.01 -19.09
N ASN A 71 7.26 -9.03 -19.39
CA ASN A 71 6.04 -9.21 -20.21
C ASN A 71 5.10 -10.31 -19.66
N ASN A 72 5.11 -10.54 -18.35
CA ASN A 72 4.24 -11.51 -17.70
C ASN A 72 2.96 -10.81 -17.20
N GLU A 73 1.82 -11.21 -17.73
CA GLU A 73 0.52 -10.57 -17.42
C GLU A 73 0.13 -10.72 -15.94
N ASP A 74 0.42 -11.87 -15.32
CA ASP A 74 0.12 -12.10 -13.91
C ASP A 74 1.04 -11.27 -13.01
N PHE A 75 2.31 -11.08 -13.40
CA PHE A 75 3.22 -10.17 -12.71
C PHE A 75 2.74 -8.72 -12.83
N GLU A 76 2.37 -8.26 -14.03
CA GLU A 76 1.84 -6.90 -14.21
C GLU A 76 0.50 -6.69 -13.49
N ALA A 77 -0.32 -7.74 -13.33
CA ALA A 77 -1.53 -7.70 -12.51
C ALA A 77 -1.20 -7.41 -11.03
N ILE A 78 -0.14 -8.03 -10.48
CA ILE A 78 0.37 -7.71 -9.13
C ILE A 78 0.81 -6.24 -9.06
N ILE A 79 1.56 -5.75 -10.06
CA ILE A 79 2.02 -4.34 -10.09
C ILE A 79 0.84 -3.37 -10.17
N ALA A 80 -0.22 -3.72 -10.91
CA ALA A 80 -1.41 -2.88 -11.08
C ALA A 80 -2.20 -2.67 -9.77
N LEU A 81 -2.14 -3.62 -8.83
CA LEU A 81 -2.71 -3.47 -7.48
C LEU A 81 -1.99 -2.38 -6.66
N GLY A 82 -0.74 -2.06 -7.02
CA GLY A 82 0.04 -0.99 -6.42
C GLY A 82 0.21 -1.16 -4.91
N VAL A 83 0.10 -0.05 -4.17
CA VAL A 83 0.30 0.02 -2.71
C VAL A 83 -0.49 -1.03 -1.94
N ALA A 84 -1.66 -1.42 -2.43
CA ALA A 84 -2.51 -2.38 -1.75
C ALA A 84 -1.88 -3.78 -1.67
N ALA A 85 -1.01 -4.16 -2.63
CA ALA A 85 -0.37 -5.47 -2.65
C ALA A 85 0.86 -5.59 -1.72
N LEU A 86 1.44 -4.46 -1.27
CA LEU A 86 2.68 -4.46 -0.48
C LEU A 86 2.61 -5.33 0.78
N PRO A 87 1.56 -5.26 1.62
CA PRO A 87 1.50 -6.05 2.84
C PRO A 87 1.46 -7.56 2.56
N GLU A 88 0.70 -7.98 1.55
CA GLU A 88 0.55 -9.40 1.22
C GLU A 88 1.85 -9.95 0.61
N LEU A 89 2.48 -9.23 -0.32
CA LEU A 89 3.77 -9.62 -0.91
C LEU A 89 4.87 -9.74 0.15
N LYS A 90 4.94 -8.77 1.07
CA LYS A 90 5.90 -8.82 2.19
C LYS A 90 5.62 -10.02 3.09
N GLN A 91 4.35 -10.32 3.37
CA GLN A 91 3.95 -11.46 4.21
C GLN A 91 4.26 -12.81 3.53
N LEU A 92 4.02 -12.94 2.23
CA LEU A 92 4.39 -14.13 1.45
C LEU A 92 5.90 -14.38 1.52
N LEU A 93 6.69 -13.32 1.33
CA LEU A 93 8.14 -13.41 1.40
C LEU A 93 8.65 -13.69 2.81
N ASP A 94 8.04 -13.09 3.85
CA ASP A 94 8.41 -13.31 5.25
C ASP A 94 8.13 -14.74 5.70
N ASN A 95 6.94 -15.25 5.38
CA ASN A 95 6.48 -16.58 5.79
C ASN A 95 7.08 -17.73 4.99
N SER A 96 7.68 -17.49 3.82
CA SER A 96 8.32 -18.56 3.06
C SER A 96 9.51 -19.14 3.83
N GLU A 97 9.63 -20.45 3.90
CA GLU A 97 10.85 -21.11 4.42
C GLU A 97 11.93 -21.25 3.35
N GLN A 98 11.60 -20.94 2.09
CA GLN A 98 12.48 -21.03 0.93
C GLN A 98 13.10 -19.68 0.61
N ASP A 99 14.06 -19.70 -0.30
CA ASP A 99 14.71 -18.49 -0.85
C ASP A 99 15.02 -18.70 -2.33
N GLY A 100 14.01 -19.18 -3.05
CA GLY A 100 14.10 -19.57 -4.45
C GLY A 100 13.61 -18.49 -5.40
N LEU A 101 13.28 -18.94 -6.61
CA LEU A 101 12.89 -18.08 -7.72
C LEU A 101 11.64 -17.24 -7.40
N ILE A 102 10.65 -17.83 -6.72
CA ILE A 102 9.40 -17.14 -6.41
C ILE A 102 9.58 -16.08 -5.32
N GLU A 103 10.41 -16.33 -4.31
CA GLU A 103 10.77 -15.34 -3.30
C GLU A 103 11.51 -14.15 -3.93
N TYR A 104 12.37 -14.42 -4.90
CA TYR A 104 13.02 -13.36 -5.68
C TYR A 104 12.01 -12.52 -6.46
N ILE A 105 11.00 -13.15 -7.06
CA ILE A 105 9.92 -12.44 -7.78
C ILE A 105 9.10 -11.56 -6.82
N TYR A 106 8.82 -12.01 -5.59
CA TYR A 106 8.20 -11.16 -4.57
C TYR A 106 9.04 -9.92 -4.26
N ALA A 107 10.36 -10.08 -4.14
CA ALA A 107 11.29 -8.96 -3.93
C ALA A 107 11.24 -7.96 -5.09
N ILE A 108 11.26 -8.42 -6.35
CA ILE A 108 11.12 -7.54 -7.53
C ILE A 108 9.79 -6.78 -7.50
N ALA A 109 8.67 -7.46 -7.17
CA ALA A 109 7.37 -6.81 -7.08
C ALA A 109 7.32 -5.73 -5.99
N LEU A 110 7.84 -6.03 -4.79
CA LEU A 110 7.96 -5.08 -3.69
C LEU A 110 8.79 -3.86 -4.09
N GLU A 111 9.94 -4.07 -4.74
CA GLU A 111 10.82 -3.02 -5.24
C GLU A 111 10.11 -2.10 -6.25
N LYS A 112 9.45 -2.70 -7.26
CA LYS A 112 8.74 -1.99 -8.34
C LYS A 112 7.54 -1.18 -7.83
N ILE A 113 6.70 -1.75 -6.95
CA ILE A 113 5.55 -1.06 -6.36
C ILE A 113 6.01 0.07 -5.42
N SER A 114 7.06 -0.19 -4.64
CA SER A 114 7.60 0.79 -3.70
C SER A 114 8.34 1.92 -4.39
N LYS A 115 8.75 1.74 -5.65
CA LYS A 115 9.60 2.69 -6.39
C LYS A 115 10.89 3.00 -5.63
N VAL A 116 11.44 2.01 -4.94
CA VAL A 116 12.72 2.10 -4.24
C VAL A 116 13.70 1.26 -5.03
N ASP A 117 14.88 1.78 -5.32
CA ASP A 117 15.97 0.99 -5.88
C ASP A 117 16.84 0.49 -4.73
N MET A 118 16.55 -0.73 -4.25
CA MET A 118 17.29 -1.33 -3.14
C MET A 118 18.70 -1.71 -3.57
N ARG A 119 18.94 -1.97 -4.86
CA ARG A 119 20.28 -2.31 -5.38
C ARG A 119 21.26 -1.15 -5.28
N LYS A 120 20.79 0.10 -5.33
CA LYS A 120 21.61 1.28 -5.01
C LYS A 120 21.97 1.41 -3.52
N LYS A 121 21.26 0.70 -2.64
CA LYS A 121 21.45 0.77 -1.19
C LYS A 121 22.18 -0.46 -0.65
N THR A 122 22.01 -1.62 -1.27
CA THR A 122 22.60 -2.90 -0.87
C THR A 122 22.61 -3.91 -2.03
N GLU A 123 23.66 -4.70 -2.12
CA GLU A 123 23.73 -5.83 -3.04
C GLU A 123 23.03 -7.05 -2.41
N TRP A 124 21.72 -7.18 -2.66
CA TRP A 124 20.97 -8.36 -2.28
C TRP A 124 20.96 -9.38 -3.44
N SER A 125 21.18 -10.64 -3.11
CA SER A 125 21.22 -11.76 -4.07
C SER A 125 20.04 -12.71 -3.92
N THR A 126 19.25 -12.57 -2.86
CA THR A 126 18.10 -13.43 -2.58
C THR A 126 16.89 -12.65 -2.07
N GLY A 127 15.71 -13.28 -2.11
CA GLY A 127 14.48 -12.66 -1.61
C GLY A 127 14.56 -12.38 -0.10
N LYS A 128 15.18 -13.27 0.67
CA LYS A 128 15.36 -13.07 2.13
C LYS A 128 16.33 -11.95 2.46
N GLU A 129 17.43 -11.83 1.71
CA GLU A 129 18.37 -10.70 1.85
C GLU A 129 17.69 -9.36 1.52
N PHE A 130 16.91 -9.34 0.44
CA PHE A 130 16.07 -8.19 0.11
C PHE A 130 15.13 -7.85 1.26
N LEU A 131 14.35 -8.82 1.77
CA LEU A 131 13.36 -8.56 2.82
C LEU A 131 13.99 -7.96 4.07
N LYS A 132 15.14 -8.48 4.50
CA LYS A 132 15.88 -7.98 5.65
C LYS A 132 16.28 -6.51 5.47
N THR A 133 16.92 -6.20 4.35
CA THR A 133 17.42 -4.85 4.07
C THR A 133 16.30 -3.86 3.81
N TYR A 134 15.27 -4.29 3.06
CA TYR A 134 14.08 -3.52 2.78
C TYR A 134 13.29 -3.20 4.05
N THR A 135 13.13 -4.16 4.96
CA THR A 135 12.47 -3.92 6.27
C THR A 135 13.24 -2.93 7.14
N ALA A 136 14.59 -3.02 7.16
CA ALA A 136 15.41 -2.03 7.86
C ALA A 136 15.26 -0.64 7.23
N TYR A 137 15.29 -0.56 5.90
CA TYR A 137 15.10 0.67 5.15
C TYR A 137 13.75 1.33 5.46
N LEU A 138 12.63 0.57 5.47
CA LEU A 138 11.30 1.10 5.79
C LEU A 138 11.30 1.82 7.14
N LYS A 139 11.89 1.22 8.17
CA LYS A 139 11.95 1.80 9.54
C LYS A 139 12.72 3.12 9.61
N GLU A 140 13.62 3.39 8.67
CA GLU A 140 14.38 4.62 8.60
C GLU A 140 13.62 5.77 7.90
N ILE A 141 12.61 5.45 7.08
CA ILE A 141 11.89 6.43 6.24
C ILE A 141 11.37 7.63 7.03
N PRO A 142 10.67 7.48 8.19
CA PRO A 142 10.10 8.63 8.90
C PRO A 142 11.18 9.63 9.31
N ASN A 143 12.30 9.13 9.82
CA ASN A 143 13.43 9.96 10.24
C ASN A 143 14.16 10.57 9.04
N LYS A 144 14.34 9.82 7.94
CA LYS A 144 14.95 10.35 6.72
C LYS A 144 14.14 11.50 6.14
N VAL A 145 12.81 11.36 6.03
CA VAL A 145 11.93 12.45 5.54
C VAL A 145 12.08 13.70 6.41
N LYS A 146 12.03 13.54 7.73
CA LYS A 146 12.21 14.66 8.67
C LYS A 146 13.58 15.34 8.51
N ASN A 147 14.64 14.56 8.38
CA ASN A 147 15.99 15.09 8.23
C ASN A 147 16.14 15.86 6.91
N ILE A 148 15.70 15.28 5.79
CA ILE A 148 15.77 15.91 4.46
C ILE A 148 15.00 17.24 4.43
N ALA A 149 13.79 17.28 5.01
CA ALA A 149 12.98 18.51 5.05
C ALA A 149 13.70 19.67 5.75
N ASN A 150 14.49 19.38 6.78
CA ASN A 150 15.19 20.36 7.61
C ASN A 150 16.64 20.62 7.18
N GLU A 151 17.15 19.89 6.18
CA GLU A 151 18.54 20.01 5.75
C GLU A 151 18.80 21.38 5.08
N PRO A 152 19.97 22.03 5.31
CA PRO A 152 20.29 23.33 4.72
C PRO A 152 20.77 23.20 3.25
N ILE A 153 19.99 22.50 2.43
CA ILE A 153 20.20 22.31 0.99
C ILE A 153 19.03 22.90 0.20
N SER A 154 19.18 22.99 -1.12
CA SER A 154 18.13 23.53 -1.98
C SER A 154 16.86 22.67 -1.97
N ASP A 155 15.69 23.29 -2.17
CA ASP A 155 14.41 22.58 -2.23
C ASP A 155 14.37 21.54 -3.35
N THR A 156 15.06 21.80 -4.47
CA THR A 156 15.19 20.84 -5.58
C THR A 156 15.93 19.59 -5.14
N GLU A 157 17.05 19.75 -4.43
CA GLU A 157 17.83 18.64 -3.88
C GLU A 157 17.00 17.84 -2.85
N LYS A 158 16.27 18.52 -1.96
CA LYS A 158 15.36 17.85 -1.01
C LYS A 158 14.30 17.03 -1.74
N VAL A 159 13.68 17.62 -2.76
CA VAL A 159 12.67 16.94 -3.58
C VAL A 159 13.24 15.68 -4.22
N ASP A 160 14.46 15.74 -4.77
CA ASP A 160 15.09 14.58 -5.41
C ASP A 160 15.42 13.49 -4.40
N GLN A 161 15.95 13.82 -3.23
CA GLN A 161 16.19 12.86 -2.16
C GLN A 161 14.89 12.22 -1.64
N LEU A 162 13.80 12.99 -1.51
CA LEU A 162 12.50 12.46 -1.11
C LEU A 162 11.90 11.51 -2.14
N LYS A 163 12.12 11.75 -3.45
CA LYS A 163 11.69 10.81 -4.51
C LYS A 163 12.40 9.46 -4.38
N GLU A 164 13.68 9.45 -3.99
CA GLU A 164 14.44 8.21 -3.76
C GLU A 164 13.92 7.39 -2.58
N LEU A 165 13.17 8.01 -1.65
CA LEU A 165 12.57 7.29 -0.54
C LEU A 165 11.39 6.40 -0.95
N GLY A 166 10.89 6.58 -2.18
CA GLY A 166 9.84 5.76 -2.76
C GLY A 166 8.45 6.02 -2.16
N THR A 167 7.48 5.26 -2.66
CA THR A 167 6.07 5.32 -2.29
C THR A 167 5.82 5.19 -0.77
N PRO A 168 6.55 4.37 0.01
CA PRO A 168 6.34 4.28 1.46
C PRO A 168 6.62 5.58 2.23
N ALA A 169 7.36 6.54 1.64
CA ALA A 169 7.60 7.84 2.26
C ALA A 169 6.42 8.82 2.16
N ILE A 170 5.43 8.55 1.30
CA ILE A 170 4.33 9.47 1.00
C ILE A 170 3.65 10.03 2.27
N PRO A 171 3.21 9.21 3.26
CA PRO A 171 2.51 9.75 4.44
C PRO A 171 3.36 10.75 5.23
N TYR A 172 4.64 10.45 5.41
CA TYR A 172 5.57 11.29 6.14
C TYR A 172 5.92 12.57 5.38
N ILE A 173 5.97 12.51 4.04
CA ILE A 173 6.15 13.70 3.20
C ILE A 173 4.92 14.61 3.31
N PHE A 174 3.71 14.04 3.34
CA PHE A 174 2.50 14.80 3.62
C PHE A 174 2.56 15.52 4.97
N ASP A 175 3.04 14.86 6.01
CA ASP A 175 3.15 15.45 7.34
C ASP A 175 4.09 16.66 7.34
N VAL A 176 5.27 16.58 6.74
CA VAL A 176 6.19 17.74 6.68
C VAL A 176 5.62 18.88 5.84
N ILE A 177 4.93 18.59 4.74
CA ILE A 177 4.24 19.60 3.92
C ILE A 177 3.18 20.32 4.77
N ASN A 178 2.34 19.57 5.49
CA ASN A 178 1.31 20.13 6.37
C ASN A 178 1.90 20.98 7.51
N ASN A 179 3.16 20.73 7.87
CA ASN A 179 3.91 21.47 8.90
C ASN A 179 4.76 22.63 8.35
N GLY A 180 4.55 23.03 7.09
CA GLY A 180 5.12 24.26 6.53
C GLY A 180 6.01 24.07 5.31
N HIS A 181 6.37 22.84 4.96
CA HIS A 181 7.28 22.55 3.84
C HIS A 181 6.56 22.38 2.49
N GLN A 182 5.74 23.36 2.09
CA GLN A 182 4.93 23.29 0.87
C GLN A 182 5.75 23.13 -0.43
N GLU A 183 6.99 23.62 -0.41
CA GLU A 183 7.99 23.48 -1.48
C GLU A 183 8.30 22.03 -1.83
N LEU A 184 8.08 21.08 -0.91
CA LEU A 184 8.36 19.65 -1.10
C LEU A 184 7.25 18.90 -1.86
N SER A 185 6.16 19.59 -2.19
CA SER A 185 5.03 19.03 -2.94
C SER A 185 5.37 18.29 -4.25
N PRO A 186 6.40 18.68 -5.03
CA PRO A 186 6.76 17.95 -6.24
C PRO A 186 7.19 16.48 -5.99
N ALA A 187 7.70 16.15 -4.80
CA ALA A 187 8.02 14.76 -4.44
C ALA A 187 6.75 13.90 -4.40
N ILE A 188 5.66 14.40 -3.80
CA ILE A 188 4.36 13.73 -3.79
C ILE A 188 3.81 13.58 -5.21
N HIS A 189 3.92 14.61 -6.06
CA HIS A 189 3.48 14.53 -7.45
C HIS A 189 4.21 13.40 -8.19
N TYR A 190 5.53 13.31 -8.06
CA TYR A 190 6.30 12.22 -8.65
C TYR A 190 5.86 10.84 -8.12
N LEU A 191 5.82 10.67 -6.80
CA LEU A 191 5.54 9.38 -6.17
C LEU A 191 4.11 8.89 -6.47
N THR A 192 3.15 9.80 -6.62
CA THR A 192 1.76 9.49 -6.99
C THR A 192 1.50 9.38 -8.50
N GLY A 193 2.54 9.46 -9.35
CA GLY A 193 2.37 9.42 -10.81
C GLY A 193 1.57 10.62 -11.33
N ASN A 194 1.82 11.79 -10.76
CA ASN A 194 1.16 13.07 -11.01
C ASN A 194 -0.33 13.16 -10.64
N LYS A 195 -0.93 12.10 -10.07
CA LYS A 195 -2.35 12.10 -9.67
C LYS A 195 -2.70 13.19 -8.65
N SER A 196 -1.75 13.57 -7.79
CA SER A 196 -1.93 14.62 -6.79
C SER A 196 -1.74 16.06 -7.31
N LYS A 197 -1.27 16.25 -8.55
CA LYS A 197 -0.94 17.58 -9.12
C LYS A 197 -2.16 18.50 -9.24
N ILE A 198 -3.35 17.91 -9.42
CA ILE A 198 -4.63 18.64 -9.58
C ILE A 198 -5.16 19.16 -8.22
N GLY A 199 -4.65 18.62 -7.11
CA GLY A 199 -5.04 19.05 -5.77
C GLY A 199 -4.57 18.07 -4.71
N MET A 200 -3.43 18.36 -4.09
CA MET A 200 -2.80 17.49 -3.12
C MET A 200 -3.69 17.17 -1.91
N ARG A 201 -4.36 18.17 -1.36
CA ARG A 201 -5.29 18.00 -0.23
C ARG A 201 -6.52 17.17 -0.60
N LYS A 202 -7.04 17.36 -1.81
CA LYS A 202 -8.16 16.55 -2.31
C LYS A 202 -7.71 15.09 -2.47
N TRP A 203 -6.55 14.89 -3.11
CA TRP A 203 -5.97 13.56 -3.30
C TRP A 203 -5.75 12.84 -1.97
N SER A 204 -5.23 13.51 -0.93
CA SER A 204 -4.99 12.85 0.36
C SER A 204 -6.27 12.42 1.06
N VAL A 205 -7.35 13.19 0.93
CA VAL A 205 -8.67 12.82 1.46
C VAL A 205 -9.25 11.62 0.69
N GLU A 206 -9.16 11.62 -0.64
CA GLU A 206 -9.65 10.54 -1.50
C GLU A 206 -8.85 9.23 -1.35
N ASN A 207 -7.59 9.30 -0.89
CA ASN A 207 -6.67 8.17 -0.76
C ASN A 207 -6.27 7.90 0.69
N VAL A 208 -7.09 8.30 1.66
CA VAL A 208 -6.80 8.15 3.10
C VAL A 208 -6.51 6.70 3.49
N ASP A 209 -7.20 5.73 2.88
CA ASP A 209 -6.96 4.30 3.15
C ASP A 209 -5.59 3.84 2.67
N GLN A 210 -5.12 4.34 1.52
CA GLN A 210 -3.76 4.06 1.02
C GLN A 210 -2.70 4.68 1.92
N LEU A 211 -2.93 5.91 2.39
CA LEU A 211 -2.02 6.58 3.32
C LEU A 211 -1.91 5.80 4.64
N ASN A 212 -3.06 5.41 5.22
CA ASN A 212 -3.11 4.60 6.42
C ASN A 212 -2.44 3.24 6.24
N LEU A 213 -2.60 2.62 5.06
CA LEU A 213 -1.94 1.36 4.73
C LEU A 213 -0.42 1.55 4.70
N LEU A 214 0.09 2.59 4.03
CA LEU A 214 1.52 2.87 3.96
C LEU A 214 2.12 3.18 5.33
N THR A 215 1.45 3.97 6.15
CA THR A 215 1.89 4.25 7.54
C THR A 215 2.02 2.93 8.32
N LYS A 216 0.99 2.09 8.31
CA LYS A 216 1.03 0.79 8.99
C LYS A 216 2.06 -0.17 8.38
N PHE A 217 2.32 -0.06 7.09
CA PHE A 217 3.29 -0.89 6.39
C PHE A 217 4.73 -0.51 6.77
N VAL A 218 5.01 0.78 6.97
CA VAL A 218 6.32 1.28 7.41
C VAL A 218 6.57 1.01 8.90
N GLU A 219 5.52 1.07 9.73
CA GLU A 219 5.65 0.96 11.19
C GLU A 219 5.70 -0.48 11.74
N LYS A 220 5.50 -1.49 10.88
CA LYS A 220 5.58 -2.92 11.24
C LYS A 220 7.00 -3.49 11.01
#